data_AF-A0A8R7UYA8-F1
#
_entry.id   AF-A0A8R7UYA8-F1
#
_cell.length_a   1.000
_cell.length_b   1.000
_cell.length_c   1.000
_cell.angle_alpha   90.00
_cell.angle_beta   90.00
_cell.angle_gamma   90.00
#
_symmetry.space_group_name_H-M   'P 1'
#
loop_
_entity.id
_entity.type
_entity.pdbx_description
1 polymer ?
#
loop_
_entity_poly.entity_id
_entity_poly.type
_entity_poly.pdbx_seq_one_letter_code
_entity_poly.pdbx_strand_id
1 'polypeptide(L)'
;MDVHKRRSLLHLLRRARKPLSEFVVAVAGVAEQLEGAYQGLADDWRGALGCEEERRERFLEMMVTDGCFLLEVMRTASGFEVNDYAPNDPVFSNHGLLYTVPYIRRDMIMIENQLPLLVLHKLLAVETGKDENEELINRMVQRFLTPAAWPPATGVGLALHPLDILRRSLLYGPTQTAPPAPPDYAVPDDIIRSAEELYEAGVRFKRSRTSSLLDISFHRGVLRLPAIVVDDTTEYMLLNLMAFERLHAGAGNEVTAYVFFMDNMIDTAADVALLTCRRIVHNTVGSDKAVAKLFSGMSRDVVLEPQSALDDVHRQVNAYCRKRWNRWRANLVHTYFKSPWSFLSLAAAVFLLGMTIMQTVYTVLQFYQDATT
;
A
#
# COMPACT_ATOMS: atom_id res chain seq x y z
N MET A 1 -22.68 18.40 -4.31
CA MET A 1 -21.94 17.73 -5.40
C MET A 1 -22.81 17.43 -6.63
N ASP A 2 -24.07 17.00 -6.46
CA ASP A 2 -24.91 16.53 -7.58
C ASP A 2 -25.14 17.55 -8.71
N VAL A 3 -25.22 18.84 -8.36
CA VAL A 3 -25.32 19.93 -9.36
C VAL A 3 -24.11 19.92 -10.31
N HIS A 4 -22.90 19.72 -9.79
CA HIS A 4 -21.69 19.66 -10.60
C HIS A 4 -21.64 18.39 -11.46
N LYS A 5 -22.12 17.26 -10.94
CA LYS A 5 -22.24 16.01 -11.69
C LYS A 5 -23.20 16.15 -12.88
N ARG A 6 -24.43 16.63 -12.64
CA ARG A 6 -25.43 16.89 -13.69
C ARG A 6 -24.92 17.89 -14.74
N ARG A 7 -24.22 18.93 -14.30
CA ARG A 7 -23.59 19.89 -15.21
C ARG A 7 -22.52 19.22 -16.08
N SER A 8 -21.65 18.40 -15.49
CA SER A 8 -20.61 17.69 -16.24
C SER A 8 -21.17 16.75 -17.31
N LEU A 9 -22.29 16.07 -17.00
CA LEU A 9 -23.05 15.28 -17.96
C LEU A 9 -23.51 16.13 -19.15
N LEU A 10 -24.07 17.32 -18.92
CA LEU A 10 -24.51 18.21 -20.01
C LEU A 10 -23.35 18.65 -20.91
N HIS A 11 -22.19 18.95 -20.33
CA HIS A 11 -20.99 19.31 -21.09
C HIS A 11 -20.51 18.13 -21.96
N LEU A 12 -20.47 16.92 -21.38
CA LEU A 12 -20.10 15.70 -22.11
C LEU A 12 -21.06 15.42 -23.27
N LEU A 13 -22.38 15.48 -23.04
CA LEU A 13 -23.39 15.25 -24.09
C LEU A 13 -23.24 16.25 -25.26
N ARG A 14 -22.99 17.53 -24.96
CA ARG A 14 -22.77 18.57 -25.97
C ARG A 14 -21.54 18.28 -26.83
N ARG A 15 -20.44 17.84 -26.21
CA ARG A 15 -19.20 17.51 -26.94
C ARG A 15 -19.34 16.22 -27.75
N ALA A 16 -19.97 15.20 -27.19
CA ALA A 16 -20.24 13.93 -27.87
C ALA A 16 -21.22 14.09 -29.05
N ARG A 17 -22.06 15.14 -29.04
CA ARG A 17 -23.16 15.34 -29.99
C ARG A 17 -24.11 14.14 -30.07
N LYS A 18 -24.36 13.53 -28.93
CA LYS A 18 -25.20 12.34 -28.76
C LYS A 18 -26.28 12.59 -27.70
N PRO A 19 -27.50 12.04 -27.89
CA PRO A 19 -28.56 12.17 -26.90
C PRO A 19 -28.25 11.33 -25.65
N LEU A 20 -28.76 11.77 -24.50
CA LEU A 20 -28.62 11.04 -23.23
C LEU A 20 -29.14 9.60 -23.32
N SER A 21 -30.18 9.36 -24.12
CA SER A 21 -30.76 8.03 -24.32
C SER A 21 -29.76 7.00 -24.82
N GLU A 22 -28.80 7.37 -25.68
CA GLU A 22 -27.75 6.45 -26.13
C GLU A 22 -26.86 5.97 -24.98
N PHE A 23 -26.49 6.88 -24.07
CA PHE A 23 -25.68 6.54 -22.90
C PHE A 23 -26.45 5.67 -21.91
N VAL A 24 -27.72 6.02 -21.65
CA VAL A 24 -28.60 5.24 -20.77
C VAL A 24 -28.81 3.83 -21.31
N VAL A 25 -29.07 3.66 -22.62
CA VAL A 25 -29.22 2.35 -23.25
C VAL A 25 -27.94 1.51 -23.14
N ALA A 26 -26.77 2.12 -23.33
CA ALA A 26 -25.49 1.41 -23.22
C ALA A 26 -25.20 0.90 -21.80
N VAL A 27 -25.52 1.70 -20.78
CA VAL A 27 -25.38 1.29 -19.37
C VAL A 27 -26.48 0.30 -18.98
N ALA A 28 -27.71 0.48 -19.48
CA ALA A 28 -28.82 -0.45 -19.27
C ALA A 28 -28.49 -1.87 -19.75
N GLY A 29 -27.77 -2.00 -20.86
CA GLY A 29 -27.32 -3.29 -21.40
C GLY A 29 -26.41 -4.09 -20.46
N VAL A 30 -25.85 -3.48 -19.41
CA VAL A 30 -25.03 -4.14 -18.39
C VAL A 30 -25.56 -3.95 -16.97
N ALA A 31 -26.80 -3.48 -16.81
CA ALA A 31 -27.33 -3.08 -15.51
C ALA A 31 -27.37 -4.22 -14.47
N GLU A 32 -27.68 -5.45 -14.89
CA GLU A 32 -27.64 -6.65 -14.03
C GLU A 32 -26.23 -6.90 -13.46
N GLN A 33 -25.19 -6.75 -14.29
CA GLN A 33 -23.81 -6.93 -13.84
C GLN A 33 -23.40 -5.81 -12.87
N LEU A 34 -23.86 -4.58 -13.12
CA LEU A 34 -23.58 -3.44 -12.27
C LEU A 34 -24.29 -3.56 -10.91
N GLU A 35 -25.56 -3.95 -10.89
CA GLU A 35 -26.29 -4.19 -9.64
C GLU A 35 -25.69 -5.33 -8.83
N GLY A 36 -25.26 -6.41 -9.51
CA GLY A 36 -24.56 -7.52 -8.87
C GLY A 36 -23.21 -7.14 -8.25
N ALA A 37 -22.63 -6.01 -8.62
CA ALA A 37 -21.38 -5.51 -8.03
C ALA A 37 -21.55 -4.88 -6.64
N TYR A 38 -22.80 -4.58 -6.23
CA TYR A 38 -23.07 -3.97 -4.92
C TYR A 38 -23.81 -4.96 -4.01
N GLN A 39 -23.27 -5.16 -2.80
CA GLN A 39 -23.95 -5.93 -1.76
C GLN A 39 -25.03 -5.09 -1.08
N GLY A 40 -26.22 -5.66 -0.83
CA GLY A 40 -27.27 -4.98 -0.06
C GLY A 40 -27.99 -3.83 -0.78
N LEU A 41 -27.67 -3.57 -2.06
CA LEU A 41 -28.33 -2.57 -2.91
C LEU A 41 -29.86 -2.71 -2.85
N ALA A 42 -30.33 -3.95 -2.77
CA ALA A 42 -31.74 -4.26 -2.68
C ALA A 42 -32.38 -3.85 -1.35
N ASP A 43 -31.68 -3.77 -0.23
CA ASP A 43 -32.30 -3.49 1.08
C ASP A 43 -32.40 -1.98 1.35
N ASP A 44 -31.37 -1.21 1.02
CA ASP A 44 -31.39 0.25 1.13
C ASP A 44 -32.38 0.91 0.15
N TRP A 45 -32.52 0.31 -1.04
CA TRP A 45 -33.43 0.82 -2.07
C TRP A 45 -34.83 0.18 -2.04
N ARG A 46 -35.05 -0.95 -1.34
CA ARG A 46 -36.40 -1.48 -1.09
C ARG A 46 -37.17 -0.68 -0.05
N GLY A 47 -36.48 -0.01 0.88
CA GLY A 47 -37.13 0.87 1.87
C GLY A 47 -37.58 2.23 1.30
N ALA A 48 -37.01 2.65 0.16
CA ALA A 48 -37.19 3.98 -0.41
C ALA A 48 -37.81 3.94 -1.83
N LEU A 49 -39.14 3.98 -1.88
CA LEU A 49 -39.97 4.54 -2.96
C LEU A 49 -39.82 3.96 -4.39
N GLY A 50 -40.82 3.19 -4.85
CA GLY A 50 -41.13 3.00 -6.28
C GLY A 50 -41.30 1.55 -6.75
N CYS A 51 -41.88 1.34 -7.94
CA CYS A 51 -41.86 0.04 -8.63
C CYS A 51 -40.42 -0.33 -9.06
N GLU A 52 -40.18 -1.59 -9.47
CA GLU A 52 -38.84 -2.04 -9.88
C GLU A 52 -38.27 -1.22 -11.05
N GLU A 53 -39.11 -0.79 -11.98
CA GLU A 53 -38.72 0.05 -13.12
C GLU A 53 -38.20 1.43 -12.67
N GLU A 54 -38.93 2.14 -11.81
CA GLU A 54 -38.49 3.44 -11.27
C GLU A 54 -37.15 3.33 -10.53
N ARG A 55 -36.93 2.20 -9.83
CA ARG A 55 -35.68 1.93 -9.12
C ARG A 55 -34.51 1.74 -10.09
N ARG A 56 -34.73 0.95 -11.15
CA ARG A 56 -33.76 0.72 -12.21
C ARG A 56 -33.42 2.03 -12.93
N GLU A 57 -34.41 2.87 -13.24
CA GLU A 57 -34.21 4.16 -13.87
C GLU A 57 -33.32 5.08 -13.02
N ARG A 58 -33.59 5.18 -11.71
CA ARG A 58 -32.75 5.97 -10.78
C ARG A 58 -31.33 5.42 -10.67
N PHE A 59 -31.17 4.10 -10.62
CA PHE A 59 -29.86 3.46 -10.62
C PHE A 59 -29.07 3.82 -11.89
N LEU A 60 -29.70 3.71 -13.05
CA LEU A 60 -29.07 4.08 -14.33
C LEU A 60 -28.74 5.57 -14.40
N GLU A 61 -29.63 6.46 -13.94
CA GLU A 61 -29.38 7.90 -13.86
C GLU A 61 -28.13 8.18 -13.00
N MET A 62 -28.03 7.53 -11.83
CA MET A 62 -26.86 7.63 -10.96
C MET A 62 -25.59 7.15 -11.66
N MET A 63 -25.60 5.94 -12.24
CA MET A 63 -24.42 5.37 -12.89
C MET A 63 -23.92 6.24 -14.06
N VAL A 64 -24.84 6.70 -14.92
CA VAL A 64 -24.50 7.58 -16.05
C VAL A 64 -23.98 8.92 -15.55
N THR A 65 -24.64 9.54 -14.57
CA THR A 65 -24.25 10.85 -14.05
C THR A 65 -22.90 10.81 -13.34
N ASP A 66 -22.67 9.80 -12.51
CA ASP A 66 -21.43 9.63 -11.75
C ASP A 66 -20.28 9.21 -12.66
N GLY A 67 -20.53 8.31 -13.62
CA GLY A 67 -19.52 7.91 -14.61
C GLY A 67 -19.08 9.05 -15.52
N CYS A 68 -20.02 9.86 -16.01
CA CYS A 68 -19.70 11.06 -16.79
C CYS A 68 -18.90 12.07 -15.96
N PHE A 69 -19.31 12.32 -14.71
CA PHE A 69 -18.56 13.21 -13.81
C PHE A 69 -17.13 12.72 -13.58
N LEU A 70 -16.95 11.41 -13.38
CA LEU A 70 -15.64 10.81 -13.15
C LEU A 70 -14.72 10.95 -14.37
N LEU A 71 -15.24 10.67 -15.57
CA LEU A 71 -14.49 10.87 -16.82
C LEU A 71 -14.01 12.33 -16.96
N GLU A 72 -14.90 13.29 -16.69
CA GLU A 72 -14.59 14.72 -16.79
C GLU A 72 -13.49 15.14 -15.81
N VAL A 73 -13.61 14.73 -14.55
CA VAL A 73 -12.62 15.07 -13.52
C VAL A 73 -11.25 14.46 -13.87
N MET A 74 -11.22 13.20 -14.33
CA MET A 74 -9.96 12.54 -14.72
C MET A 74 -9.30 13.18 -15.95
N ARG A 75 -10.09 13.60 -16.94
CA ARG A 75 -9.58 14.33 -18.13
C ARG A 75 -8.95 15.65 -17.73
N THR A 76 -9.70 16.45 -16.96
CA THR A 76 -9.27 17.76 -16.48
C THR A 76 -7.97 17.64 -15.67
N ALA A 77 -7.90 16.70 -14.72
CA ALA A 77 -6.72 16.48 -13.89
C ALA A 77 -5.52 15.92 -14.67
N SER A 78 -5.74 15.28 -15.82
CA SER A 78 -4.69 14.75 -16.69
C SER A 78 -4.15 15.79 -17.68
N GLY A 79 -4.64 17.03 -17.63
CA GLY A 79 -4.27 18.10 -18.56
C GLY A 79 -4.87 17.93 -19.95
N PHE A 80 -5.92 17.11 -20.10
CA PHE A 80 -6.77 17.21 -21.29
C PHE A 80 -7.57 18.51 -21.15
N GLU A 81 -7.37 19.43 -22.07
CA GLU A 81 -8.10 20.69 -22.11
C GLU A 81 -9.59 20.42 -22.36
N VAL A 82 -10.38 20.48 -21.28
CA VAL A 82 -11.84 20.49 -21.33
C VAL A 82 -12.27 21.96 -21.31
N ASN A 83 -12.06 22.65 -22.43
CA ASN A 83 -12.11 24.13 -22.56
C ASN A 83 -13.53 24.75 -22.52
N ASP A 84 -14.56 24.02 -22.12
CA ASP A 84 -15.93 24.51 -22.08
C ASP A 84 -16.46 24.81 -20.67
N TYR A 85 -15.63 24.69 -19.62
CA TYR A 85 -15.95 25.19 -18.28
C TYR A 85 -15.48 26.63 -18.06
N ALA A 86 -16.16 27.35 -17.17
CA ALA A 86 -15.78 28.72 -16.82
C ALA A 86 -14.44 28.74 -16.05
N PRO A 87 -13.60 29.78 -16.22
CA PRO A 87 -12.31 29.87 -15.52
C PRO A 87 -12.40 29.87 -13.99
N ASN A 88 -13.56 30.24 -13.44
CA ASN A 88 -13.86 30.25 -12.00
C ASN A 88 -14.73 29.07 -11.57
N ASP A 89 -14.81 28.00 -12.37
CA ASP A 89 -15.60 26.81 -12.03
C ASP A 89 -15.12 26.17 -10.71
N PRO A 90 -16.00 25.84 -9.75
CA PRO A 90 -15.59 25.31 -8.45
C PRO A 90 -14.93 23.92 -8.51
N VAL A 91 -15.10 23.16 -9.61
CA VAL A 91 -14.55 21.81 -9.78
C VAL A 91 -13.51 21.77 -10.89
N PHE A 92 -13.84 22.32 -12.06
CA PHE A 92 -13.07 22.16 -13.29
C PHE A 92 -12.11 23.32 -13.60
N SER A 93 -11.97 24.30 -12.70
CA SER A 93 -10.92 25.33 -12.80
C SER A 93 -9.61 24.88 -12.15
N ASN A 94 -8.54 25.66 -12.34
CA ASN A 94 -7.28 25.49 -11.60
C ASN A 94 -7.48 25.50 -10.08
N HIS A 95 -8.43 26.30 -9.57
CA HIS A 95 -8.77 26.30 -8.15
C HIS A 95 -9.45 24.98 -7.74
N GLY A 96 -10.39 24.49 -8.55
CA GLY A 96 -11.06 23.21 -8.30
C GLY A 96 -10.10 22.01 -8.35
N LEU A 97 -9.14 22.02 -9.29
CA LEU A 97 -8.08 21.01 -9.36
C LEU A 97 -7.21 20.98 -8.10
N LEU A 98 -6.93 22.14 -7.50
CA LEU A 98 -6.09 22.22 -6.32
C LEU A 98 -6.84 21.86 -5.03
N TYR A 99 -8.10 22.30 -4.88
CA TYR A 99 -8.82 22.20 -3.60
C TYR A 99 -9.96 21.19 -3.60
N THR A 100 -10.63 20.93 -4.73
CA THR A 100 -11.80 20.04 -4.80
C THR A 100 -11.41 18.62 -5.20
N VAL A 101 -10.53 18.47 -6.19
CA VAL A 101 -10.10 17.16 -6.71
C VAL A 101 -9.44 16.25 -5.67
N PRO A 102 -8.64 16.72 -4.70
CA PRO A 102 -8.12 15.86 -3.64
C PRO A 102 -9.21 15.15 -2.83
N TYR A 103 -10.35 15.81 -2.55
CA TYR A 103 -11.48 15.18 -1.88
C TYR A 103 -12.17 14.16 -2.78
N ILE A 104 -12.32 14.46 -4.08
CA ILE A 104 -12.87 13.51 -5.05
C ILE A 104 -11.99 12.26 -5.13
N ARG A 105 -10.66 12.41 -5.16
CA ARG A 105 -9.71 11.29 -5.13
C ARG A 105 -9.90 10.41 -3.90
N ARG A 106 -10.02 11.04 -2.72
CA ARG A 106 -10.25 10.33 -1.46
C ARG A 106 -11.55 9.53 -1.53
N ASP A 107 -12.64 10.17 -1.95
CA ASP A 107 -13.96 9.52 -2.03
C ASP A 107 -13.96 8.37 -3.05
N MET A 108 -13.17 8.47 -4.13
CA MET A 108 -13.02 7.41 -5.14
C MET A 108 -12.27 6.16 -4.66
N ILE A 109 -11.50 6.24 -3.57
CA ILE A 109 -10.75 5.10 -3.03
C ILE A 109 -11.42 4.50 -1.79
N MET A 110 -12.53 5.07 -1.35
CA MET A 110 -13.37 4.49 -0.30
C MET A 110 -14.15 3.29 -0.86
N ILE A 111 -14.04 2.13 -0.20
CA ILE A 111 -14.68 0.87 -0.64
C ILE A 111 -16.20 1.00 -0.75
N GLU A 112 -16.80 1.86 0.07
CA GLU A 112 -18.24 2.15 0.09
C GLU A 112 -18.71 3.00 -1.10
N ASN A 113 -17.79 3.69 -1.78
CA ASN A 113 -18.08 4.65 -2.85
C ASN A 113 -17.31 4.30 -4.15
N GLN A 114 -17.34 3.02 -4.52
CA GLN A 114 -16.74 2.54 -5.76
C GLN A 114 -17.73 2.63 -6.93
N LEU A 115 -17.24 3.14 -8.07
CA LEU A 115 -17.92 3.06 -9.36
C LEU A 115 -17.27 1.94 -10.20
N PRO A 116 -18.03 0.92 -10.64
CA PRO A 116 -17.51 -0.10 -11.54
C PRO A 116 -16.98 0.53 -12.84
N LEU A 117 -15.74 0.21 -13.25
CA LEU A 117 -15.16 0.79 -14.47
C LEU A 117 -15.88 0.35 -15.74
N LEU A 118 -16.66 -0.72 -15.66
CA LEU A 118 -17.56 -1.15 -16.73
C LEU A 118 -18.50 -0.01 -17.14
N VAL A 119 -18.95 0.84 -16.20
CA VAL A 119 -19.74 2.03 -16.50
C VAL A 119 -18.95 2.97 -17.42
N LEU A 120 -17.70 3.27 -17.06
CA LEU A 120 -16.84 4.17 -17.84
C LEU A 120 -16.57 3.61 -19.24
N HIS A 121 -16.41 2.29 -19.34
CA HIS A 121 -16.23 1.60 -20.61
C HIS A 121 -17.44 1.78 -21.53
N LYS A 122 -18.66 1.56 -21.03
CA LYS A 122 -19.88 1.77 -21.83
C LYS A 122 -20.09 3.24 -22.21
N LEU A 123 -19.84 4.18 -21.29
CA LEU A 123 -19.96 5.61 -21.58
C LEU A 123 -18.96 6.07 -22.65
N LEU A 124 -17.69 5.64 -22.54
CA LEU A 124 -16.65 6.02 -23.50
C LEU A 124 -16.87 5.38 -24.87
N ALA A 125 -17.40 4.16 -24.91
CA ALA A 125 -17.77 3.49 -26.16
C ALA A 125 -18.86 4.26 -26.92
N VAL A 126 -19.88 4.76 -26.21
CA VAL A 126 -20.90 5.63 -26.80
C VAL A 126 -20.29 6.93 -27.30
N GLU A 127 -19.48 7.62 -26.49
CA GLU A 127 -18.88 8.90 -26.83
C GLU A 127 -17.96 8.83 -28.05
N THR A 128 -17.11 7.81 -28.12
CA THR A 128 -16.06 7.69 -29.15
C THR A 128 -16.48 6.86 -30.37
N GLY A 129 -17.53 6.06 -30.24
CA GLY A 129 -17.93 5.07 -31.25
C GLY A 129 -16.97 3.87 -31.35
N LYS A 130 -16.07 3.68 -30.37
CA LYS A 130 -15.07 2.60 -30.34
C LYS A 130 -15.22 1.80 -29.05
N ASP A 131 -15.16 0.47 -29.12
CA ASP A 131 -15.30 -0.40 -27.95
C ASP A 131 -13.95 -0.69 -27.24
N GLU A 132 -12.82 -0.46 -27.92
CA GLU A 132 -11.46 -0.76 -27.42
C GLU A 132 -10.92 0.33 -26.47
N ASN A 133 -11.52 0.45 -25.29
CA ASN A 133 -11.26 1.55 -24.35
C ASN A 133 -10.66 1.12 -23.00
N GLU A 134 -10.48 -0.18 -22.76
CA GLU A 134 -10.14 -0.70 -21.43
C GLU A 134 -8.79 -0.19 -20.90
N GLU A 135 -7.73 -0.30 -21.70
CA GLU A 135 -6.41 0.19 -21.29
C GLU A 135 -6.39 1.71 -21.09
N LEU A 136 -7.15 2.45 -21.91
CA LEU A 136 -7.26 3.90 -21.78
C LEU A 136 -7.90 4.26 -20.44
N ILE A 137 -8.98 3.59 -20.07
CA ILE A 137 -9.67 3.78 -18.79
C ILE A 137 -8.74 3.43 -17.63
N ASN A 138 -8.07 2.28 -17.70
CA ASN A 138 -7.12 1.87 -16.67
C ASN A 138 -6.02 2.94 -16.48
N ARG A 139 -5.44 3.45 -17.58
CA ARG A 139 -4.44 4.53 -17.55
C ARG A 139 -4.98 5.85 -17.01
N MET A 140 -6.20 6.24 -17.40
CA MET A 140 -6.84 7.47 -16.93
C MET A 140 -7.03 7.44 -15.41
N VAL A 141 -7.58 6.34 -14.89
CA VAL A 141 -7.79 6.16 -13.45
C VAL A 141 -6.47 6.09 -12.70
N GLN A 142 -5.48 5.33 -13.21
CA GLN A 142 -4.18 5.25 -12.57
C GLN A 142 -3.50 6.62 -12.49
N ARG A 143 -3.46 7.36 -13.59
CA ARG A 143 -2.86 8.71 -13.64
C ARG A 143 -3.59 9.69 -12.70
N PHE A 144 -4.89 9.47 -12.50
CA PHE A 144 -5.67 10.28 -11.59
C PHE A 144 -5.35 9.98 -10.12
N LEU A 145 -5.14 8.70 -9.77
CA LEU A 145 -4.94 8.25 -8.39
C LEU A 145 -3.48 8.25 -7.92
N THR A 146 -2.52 8.09 -8.83
CA THR A 146 -1.12 7.81 -8.49
C THR A 146 -0.16 8.82 -9.13
N PRO A 147 1.05 9.00 -8.56
CA PRO A 147 2.08 9.83 -9.17
C PRO A 147 2.44 9.34 -10.58
N ALA A 148 2.64 10.26 -11.53
CA ALA A 148 2.96 9.93 -12.92
C ALA A 148 4.27 9.13 -13.12
N ALA A 149 5.13 9.08 -12.09
CA ALA A 149 6.37 8.31 -12.11
C ALA A 149 6.17 6.79 -11.88
N TRP A 150 4.97 6.35 -11.51
CA TRP A 150 4.71 4.93 -11.25
C TRP A 150 4.51 4.15 -12.55
N PRO A 151 4.98 2.89 -12.62
CA PRO A 151 4.78 2.07 -13.80
C PRO A 151 3.29 1.78 -14.02
N PRO A 152 2.85 1.54 -15.27
CA PRO A 152 1.48 1.17 -15.55
C PRO A 152 1.03 -0.03 -14.71
N ALA A 153 -0.20 0.02 -14.20
CA ALA A 153 -0.80 -1.08 -13.47
C ALA A 153 -0.79 -2.35 -14.34
N THR A 154 -0.36 -3.46 -13.73
CA THR A 154 -0.27 -4.75 -14.43
C THR A 154 -1.61 -5.49 -14.33
N GLY A 155 -1.96 -6.25 -15.37
CA GLY A 155 -3.21 -7.03 -15.41
C GLY A 155 -3.75 -7.18 -16.84
N VAL A 156 -4.59 -8.19 -17.05
CA VAL A 156 -5.30 -8.41 -18.31
C VAL A 156 -6.71 -7.84 -18.18
N GLY A 157 -7.10 -7.00 -19.14
CA GLY A 157 -8.45 -6.45 -19.24
C GLY A 157 -8.76 -5.26 -18.31
N LEU A 158 -10.01 -4.82 -18.36
CA LEU A 158 -10.57 -3.76 -17.52
C LEU A 158 -10.51 -4.12 -16.03
N ALA A 159 -10.03 -3.21 -15.19
CA ALA A 159 -10.09 -3.38 -13.74
C ALA A 159 -11.53 -3.22 -13.22
N LEU A 160 -11.81 -3.74 -12.01
CA LEU A 160 -13.17 -3.74 -11.47
C LEU A 160 -13.67 -2.32 -11.16
N HIS A 161 -12.88 -1.56 -10.41
CA HIS A 161 -13.18 -0.20 -9.95
C HIS A 161 -11.86 0.53 -9.62
N PRO A 162 -11.86 1.84 -9.30
CA PRO A 162 -10.63 2.61 -9.12
C PRO A 162 -9.64 2.06 -8.07
N LEU A 163 -10.17 1.51 -6.97
CA LEU A 163 -9.34 0.92 -5.91
C LEU A 163 -8.58 -0.36 -6.36
N ASP A 164 -9.15 -1.17 -7.27
CA ASP A 164 -8.44 -2.32 -7.89
C ASP A 164 -7.25 -1.83 -8.73
N ILE A 165 -7.40 -0.72 -9.47
CA ILE A 165 -6.28 -0.12 -10.20
C ILE A 165 -5.20 0.38 -9.25
N LEU A 166 -5.58 1.07 -8.17
CA LEU A 166 -4.63 1.54 -7.17
C LEU A 166 -3.85 0.36 -6.60
N ARG A 167 -4.54 -0.73 -6.25
CA ARG A 167 -3.92 -1.97 -5.78
C ARG A 167 -2.91 -2.53 -6.80
N ARG A 168 -3.33 -2.77 -8.05
CA ARG A 168 -2.46 -3.26 -9.13
C ARG A 168 -1.25 -2.36 -9.38
N SER A 169 -1.39 -1.05 -9.16
CA SER A 169 -0.28 -0.09 -9.30
C SER A 169 0.76 -0.17 -8.17
N LEU A 170 0.39 -0.71 -7.01
CA LEU A 170 1.28 -0.98 -5.88
C LEU A 170 1.97 -2.34 -5.99
N LEU A 171 1.39 -3.26 -6.75
CA LEU A 171 1.81 -4.66 -6.89
C LEU A 171 2.37 -4.90 -8.29
N TYR A 172 3.67 -4.70 -8.47
CA TYR A 172 4.35 -4.89 -9.75
C TYR A 172 5.76 -5.43 -9.55
N GLY A 173 6.30 -6.07 -10.60
CA GLY A 173 7.59 -6.74 -10.54
C GLY A 173 7.44 -8.27 -10.49
N PRO A 174 8.56 -9.01 -10.43
CA PRO A 174 8.53 -10.46 -10.49
C PRO A 174 7.85 -11.01 -9.23
N THR A 175 6.66 -11.59 -9.41
CA THR A 175 6.02 -12.40 -8.38
C THR A 175 6.98 -13.54 -8.04
N GLN A 176 7.54 -13.51 -6.83
CA GLN A 176 8.23 -14.69 -6.31
C GLN A 176 7.15 -15.69 -5.93
N THR A 177 6.67 -16.47 -6.91
CA THR A 177 5.91 -17.67 -6.63
C THR A 177 6.86 -18.68 -6.03
N ALA A 178 7.03 -18.61 -4.71
CA ALA A 178 7.61 -19.71 -3.97
C ALA A 178 6.65 -20.92 -4.05
N PRO A 179 7.18 -22.14 -4.22
CA PRO A 179 6.33 -23.33 -4.17
C PRO A 179 5.62 -23.40 -2.81
N PRO A 180 4.35 -23.85 -2.79
CA PRO A 180 3.58 -23.96 -1.55
C PRO A 180 4.35 -24.81 -0.55
N ALA A 181 4.50 -24.27 0.66
CA ALA A 181 5.14 -24.99 1.75
C ALA A 181 4.32 -26.25 2.08
N PRO A 182 4.96 -27.41 2.32
CA PRO A 182 4.26 -28.64 2.68
C PRO A 182 3.36 -28.48 3.92
N PRO A 183 2.23 -29.21 3.98
CA PRO A 183 1.09 -28.93 4.88
C PRO A 183 1.33 -29.16 6.38
N ASP A 184 2.45 -29.76 6.79
CA ASP A 184 2.65 -30.27 8.16
C ASP A 184 3.60 -29.47 9.05
N TYR A 185 3.98 -28.26 8.66
CA TYR A 185 4.89 -27.45 9.49
C TYR A 185 4.09 -26.51 10.39
N ALA A 186 3.85 -26.97 11.62
CA ALA A 186 3.39 -26.12 12.72
C ALA A 186 4.17 -24.80 12.68
N VAL A 187 3.44 -23.71 12.47
CA VAL A 187 3.96 -22.34 12.59
C VAL A 187 4.52 -22.25 14.00
N PRO A 188 5.85 -22.22 14.20
CA PRO A 188 6.35 -21.95 15.53
C PRO A 188 5.79 -20.57 15.90
N ASP A 189 5.46 -20.36 17.17
CA ASP A 189 5.22 -19.03 17.78
C ASP A 189 6.48 -18.16 17.60
N ASP A 190 6.79 -17.79 16.37
CA ASP A 190 7.94 -17.04 15.98
C ASP A 190 7.54 -15.57 16.08
N ILE A 191 7.55 -15.07 17.32
CA ILE A 191 7.41 -13.66 17.65
C ILE A 191 8.26 -12.86 16.68
N ILE A 192 7.60 -12.06 15.85
CA ILE A 192 8.24 -11.21 14.87
C ILE A 192 8.90 -10.06 15.63
N ARG A 193 10.16 -9.79 15.30
CA ARG A 193 11.01 -8.82 16.00
C ARG A 193 10.88 -7.44 15.37
N SER A 194 10.92 -6.39 16.21
CA SER A 194 10.89 -5.00 15.73
C SER A 194 12.12 -4.66 14.90
N ALA A 195 12.09 -3.54 14.17
CA ALA A 195 13.21 -3.11 13.33
C ALA A 195 14.51 -2.90 14.15
N GLU A 196 14.40 -2.35 15.36
CA GLU A 196 15.52 -2.19 16.29
C GLU A 196 16.09 -3.56 16.69
N GLU A 197 15.27 -4.50 17.12
CA GLU A 197 15.71 -5.84 17.53
C GLU A 197 16.38 -6.61 16.37
N LEU A 198 15.83 -6.48 15.15
CA LEU A 198 16.44 -7.04 13.95
C LEU A 198 17.82 -6.40 13.67
N TYR A 199 17.95 -5.10 13.87
CA TYR A 199 19.23 -4.39 13.73
C TYR A 199 20.26 -4.86 14.78
N GLU A 200 19.83 -5.06 16.02
CA GLU A 200 20.63 -5.63 17.12
C GLU A 200 21.06 -7.08 16.83
N ALA A 201 20.22 -7.86 16.14
CA ALA A 201 20.56 -9.20 15.66
C ALA A 201 21.48 -9.22 14.42
N GLY A 202 21.74 -8.06 13.81
CA GLY A 202 22.69 -7.89 12.70
C GLY A 202 22.05 -7.87 11.33
N VAL A 203 20.74 -7.69 11.27
CA VAL A 203 20.03 -7.41 10.02
C VAL A 203 20.30 -5.98 9.60
N ARG A 204 20.64 -5.80 8.33
CA ARG A 204 20.84 -4.48 7.72
C ARG A 204 19.67 -4.18 6.79
N PHE A 205 19.05 -3.03 7.01
CA PHE A 205 17.98 -2.54 6.15
C PHE A 205 18.54 -1.79 4.94
N LYS A 206 17.97 -2.05 3.77
CA LYS A 206 18.25 -1.31 2.54
C LYS A 206 16.96 -1.02 1.79
N ARG A 207 16.89 0.14 1.15
CA ARG A 207 15.85 0.45 0.18
C ARG A 207 15.93 -0.50 -1.01
N SER A 208 14.78 -1.01 -1.47
CA SER A 208 14.69 -1.82 -2.68
C SER A 208 14.74 -0.96 -3.95
N ARG A 209 14.83 -1.62 -5.10
CA ARG A 209 14.97 -0.93 -6.39
C ARG A 209 13.66 -0.32 -6.86
N THR A 210 12.54 -0.95 -6.51
CA THR A 210 11.20 -0.49 -6.87
C THR A 210 10.46 0.08 -5.66
N SER A 211 9.30 0.68 -5.91
CA SER A 211 8.33 1.06 -4.88
C SER A 211 7.20 0.04 -4.74
N SER A 212 7.32 -1.14 -5.37
CA SER A 212 6.26 -2.15 -5.25
C SER A 212 6.29 -2.78 -3.86
N LEU A 213 5.10 -2.98 -3.29
CA LEU A 213 4.93 -3.66 -2.01
C LEU A 213 5.41 -5.13 -2.04
N LEU A 214 5.55 -5.71 -3.24
CA LEU A 214 6.07 -7.07 -3.45
C LEU A 214 7.60 -7.15 -3.39
N ASP A 215 8.30 -6.03 -3.52
CA ASP A 215 9.77 -5.99 -3.64
C ASP A 215 10.44 -6.04 -2.26
N ILE A 216 10.14 -7.12 -1.53
CA ILE A 216 10.69 -7.44 -0.21
C ILE A 216 11.55 -8.69 -0.35
N SER A 217 12.80 -8.60 0.10
CA SER A 217 13.72 -9.73 0.03
C SER A 217 14.73 -9.73 1.16
N PHE A 218 15.11 -10.93 1.63
CA PHE A 218 16.13 -11.10 2.64
C PHE A 218 17.27 -11.97 2.12
N HIS A 219 18.48 -11.42 2.07
CA HIS A 219 19.66 -12.18 1.65
C HIS A 219 20.88 -11.86 2.50
N ARG A 220 21.48 -12.89 3.11
CA ARG A 220 22.72 -12.82 3.88
C ARG A 220 22.73 -11.69 4.93
N GLY A 221 21.65 -11.57 5.71
CA GLY A 221 21.53 -10.54 6.74
C GLY A 221 21.18 -9.15 6.23
N VAL A 222 20.77 -9.00 4.96
CA VAL A 222 20.29 -7.75 4.40
C VAL A 222 18.82 -7.89 4.03
N LEU A 223 17.97 -7.12 4.70
CA LEU A 223 16.54 -7.00 4.40
C LEU A 223 16.33 -5.79 3.48
N ARG A 224 15.78 -6.04 2.30
CA ARG A 224 15.39 -5.01 1.34
C ARG A 224 13.89 -4.78 1.40
N LEU A 225 13.50 -3.52 1.43
CA LEU A 225 12.11 -3.09 1.54
C LEU A 225 11.82 -1.96 0.55
N PRO A 226 10.63 -1.91 -0.05
CA PRO A 226 10.23 -0.77 -0.87
C PRO A 226 10.18 0.49 -0.03
N ALA A 227 10.49 1.63 -0.65
CA ALA A 227 10.34 2.91 0.03
C ALA A 227 8.88 3.36 -0.01
N ILE A 228 8.36 3.78 1.14
CA ILE A 228 7.00 4.33 1.28
C ILE A 228 7.04 5.74 1.84
N VAL A 229 6.12 6.57 1.35
CA VAL A 229 5.79 7.86 1.96
C VAL A 229 4.59 7.62 2.86
N VAL A 230 4.70 8.01 4.13
CA VAL A 230 3.61 7.91 5.11
C VAL A 230 3.12 9.31 5.39
N ASP A 231 1.91 9.59 4.94
CA ASP A 231 1.18 10.84 5.09
C ASP A 231 -0.19 10.61 5.74
N ASP A 232 -0.93 11.70 5.94
CA ASP A 232 -2.28 11.66 6.55
C ASP A 232 -3.30 10.86 5.72
N THR A 233 -2.94 10.48 4.48
CA THR A 233 -3.80 9.70 3.59
C THR A 233 -3.51 8.21 3.58
N THR A 234 -2.35 7.82 4.12
CA THR A 234 -1.83 6.46 4.03
C THR A 234 -2.70 5.46 4.79
N GLU A 235 -3.20 5.83 5.97
CA GLU A 235 -4.01 4.95 6.82
C GLU A 235 -5.30 4.52 6.12
N TYR A 236 -6.12 5.49 5.71
CA TYR A 236 -7.40 5.18 5.08
C TYR A 236 -7.21 4.49 3.72
N MET A 237 -6.16 4.83 2.96
CA MET A 237 -5.86 4.16 1.69
C MET A 237 -5.56 2.67 1.93
N LEU A 238 -4.68 2.34 2.87
CA LEU A 238 -4.31 0.96 3.17
C LEU A 238 -5.49 0.17 3.76
N LEU A 239 -6.29 0.78 4.65
CA LEU A 239 -7.49 0.15 5.20
C LEU A 239 -8.50 -0.22 4.09
N ASN A 240 -8.74 0.69 3.13
CA ASN A 240 -9.65 0.40 2.02
C ASN A 240 -9.08 -0.67 1.09
N LEU A 241 -7.76 -0.69 0.83
CA LEU A 241 -7.12 -1.76 0.04
C LEU A 241 -7.21 -3.13 0.72
N MET A 242 -7.00 -3.20 2.04
CA MET A 242 -7.15 -4.45 2.80
C MET A 242 -8.62 -4.91 2.82
N ALA A 243 -9.57 -3.97 2.95
CA ALA A 243 -10.99 -4.28 2.84
C ALA A 243 -11.34 -4.81 1.43
N PHE A 244 -10.77 -4.22 0.37
CA PHE A 244 -10.93 -4.72 -0.98
C PHE A 244 -10.44 -6.17 -1.13
N GLU A 245 -9.23 -6.48 -0.65
CA GLU A 245 -8.66 -7.84 -0.65
C GLU A 245 -9.57 -8.84 0.08
N ARG A 246 -10.13 -8.44 1.22
CA ARG A 246 -11.05 -9.26 2.00
C ARG A 246 -12.39 -9.50 1.29
N LEU A 247 -12.89 -8.53 0.54
CA LEU A 247 -14.21 -8.60 -0.11
C LEU A 247 -14.17 -9.29 -1.47
N HIS A 248 -13.01 -9.33 -2.14
CA HIS A 248 -12.88 -9.84 -3.50
C HIS A 248 -12.09 -11.15 -3.54
N ALA A 249 -12.82 -12.27 -3.68
CA ALA A 249 -12.21 -13.58 -3.85
C ALA A 249 -11.26 -13.60 -5.07
N GLY A 250 -10.05 -14.09 -4.88
CA GLY A 250 -9.02 -14.12 -5.93
C GLY A 250 -8.25 -12.81 -6.12
N ALA A 251 -8.52 -11.75 -5.36
CA ALA A 251 -7.69 -10.54 -5.37
C ALA A 251 -6.29 -10.82 -4.82
N GLY A 252 -6.16 -11.74 -3.87
CA GLY A 252 -4.93 -12.01 -3.10
C GLY A 252 -4.91 -11.24 -1.78
N ASN A 253 -3.79 -11.32 -1.06
CA ASN A 253 -3.62 -10.77 0.30
C ASN A 253 -2.36 -9.90 0.44
N GLU A 254 -1.77 -9.46 -0.67
CA GLU A 254 -0.42 -8.90 -0.70
C GLU A 254 -0.30 -7.55 0.01
N VAL A 255 -1.32 -6.67 -0.09
CA VAL A 255 -1.34 -5.41 0.66
C VAL A 255 -1.50 -5.70 2.15
N THR A 256 -2.42 -6.60 2.50
CA THR A 256 -2.66 -7.02 3.88
C THR A 256 -1.40 -7.62 4.52
N ALA A 257 -0.72 -8.51 3.80
CA ALA A 257 0.53 -9.12 4.25
C ALA A 257 1.64 -8.08 4.40
N TYR A 258 1.73 -7.10 3.49
CA TYR A 258 2.67 -5.98 3.60
C TYR A 258 2.40 -5.13 4.85
N VAL A 259 1.14 -4.76 5.11
CA VAL A 259 0.77 -3.95 6.29
C VAL A 259 1.14 -4.69 7.56
N PHE A 260 0.81 -5.99 7.64
CA PHE A 260 1.18 -6.82 8.78
C PHE A 260 2.70 -6.93 8.96
N PHE A 261 3.45 -7.15 7.87
CA PHE A 261 4.91 -7.19 7.91
C PHE A 261 5.49 -5.88 8.47
N MET A 262 4.97 -4.73 8.02
CA MET A 262 5.42 -3.42 8.48
C MET A 262 5.03 -3.14 9.93
N ASP A 263 3.84 -3.53 10.35
CA ASP A 263 3.39 -3.39 11.74
C ASP A 263 4.31 -4.12 12.71
N ASN A 264 4.65 -5.38 12.42
CA ASN A 264 5.56 -6.14 13.26
C ASN A 264 6.97 -5.52 13.36
N MET A 265 7.41 -4.83 12.30
CA MET A 265 8.68 -4.12 12.32
C MET A 265 8.62 -2.78 13.03
N ILE A 266 7.44 -2.16 13.14
CA ILE A 266 7.26 -0.80 13.62
C ILE A 266 6.43 -0.83 14.91
N ASP A 267 7.10 -1.15 16.01
CA ASP A 267 6.47 -1.14 17.34
C ASP A 267 6.64 0.24 18.03
N THR A 268 7.81 0.86 17.84
CA THR A 268 8.19 2.09 18.53
C THR A 268 8.59 3.23 17.58
N ALA A 269 8.66 4.44 18.11
CA ALA A 269 9.22 5.59 17.37
C ALA A 269 10.70 5.38 16.99
N ALA A 270 11.45 4.57 17.74
CA ALA A 270 12.84 4.26 17.41
C ALA A 270 12.94 3.38 16.15
N ASP A 271 11.99 2.45 15.98
CA ASP A 271 11.89 1.62 14.77
C ASP A 271 11.62 2.48 13.53
N VAL A 272 10.68 3.43 13.63
CA VAL A 272 10.39 4.40 12.56
C VAL A 272 11.62 5.26 12.26
N ALA A 273 12.30 5.78 13.29
CA ALA A 273 13.50 6.58 13.12
C ALA A 273 14.60 5.79 12.40
N LEU A 274 14.79 4.51 12.75
CA LEU A 274 15.74 3.61 12.10
C LEU A 274 15.41 3.41 10.61
N LEU A 275 14.15 3.11 10.27
CA LEU A 275 13.71 2.92 8.89
C LEU A 275 13.77 4.21 8.07
N THR A 276 13.51 5.35 8.71
CA THR A 276 13.64 6.69 8.11
C THR A 276 15.10 7.02 7.81
N CYS A 277 16.03 6.74 8.73
CA CYS A 277 17.47 6.88 8.50
C CYS A 277 17.96 6.04 7.31
N ARG A 278 17.27 4.92 7.03
CA ARG A 278 17.57 4.01 5.91
C ARG A 278 16.82 4.36 4.63
N ARG A 279 16.05 5.45 4.62
CA ARG A 279 15.23 5.93 3.49
C ARG A 279 14.21 4.90 3.00
N ILE A 280 13.70 4.07 3.90
CA ILE A 280 12.62 3.11 3.64
C ILE A 280 11.28 3.75 3.96
N VAL A 281 11.17 4.39 5.13
CA VAL A 281 9.98 5.16 5.51
C VAL A 281 10.28 6.65 5.34
N HIS A 282 9.40 7.38 4.67
CA HIS A 282 9.45 8.84 4.61
C HIS A 282 8.24 9.40 5.37
N ASN A 283 8.50 9.88 6.59
CA ASN A 283 7.46 10.38 7.48
C ASN A 283 7.07 11.82 7.12
N THR A 284 5.81 12.03 6.75
CA THR A 284 5.21 13.36 6.54
C THR A 284 3.99 13.62 7.45
N VAL A 285 3.64 12.70 8.35
CA VAL A 285 2.57 12.85 9.37
C VAL A 285 3.02 13.76 10.53
N GLY A 286 4.33 13.98 10.68
CA GLY A 286 4.90 14.98 11.58
C GLY A 286 5.56 14.43 12.86
N SER A 287 5.37 13.16 13.20
CA SER A 287 6.17 12.51 14.25
C SER A 287 6.32 11.00 14.05
N ASP A 288 7.43 10.44 14.49
CA ASP A 288 7.70 9.00 14.38
C ASP A 288 6.71 8.16 15.21
N LYS A 289 6.25 8.71 16.33
CA LYS A 289 5.21 8.08 17.15
C LYS A 289 3.87 7.99 16.42
N ALA A 290 3.51 8.98 15.61
CA ALA A 290 2.28 8.94 14.83
C ALA A 290 2.32 7.82 13.78
N VAL A 291 3.46 7.62 13.11
CA VAL A 291 3.65 6.52 12.15
C VAL A 291 3.54 5.15 12.84
N ALA A 292 4.18 4.96 14.00
CA ALA A 292 4.05 3.70 14.73
C ALA A 292 2.60 3.42 15.18
N LYS A 293 1.88 4.47 15.61
CA LYS A 293 0.46 4.36 15.96
C LYS A 293 -0.42 4.02 14.75
N LEU A 294 -0.09 4.54 13.57
CA LEU A 294 -0.82 4.28 12.33
C LEU A 294 -0.74 2.79 11.97
N PHE A 295 0.45 2.19 11.95
CA PHE A 295 0.61 0.75 11.62
C PHE A 295 -0.05 -0.17 12.63
N SER A 296 0.15 0.07 13.92
CA SER A 296 -0.49 -0.70 15.00
C SER A 296 -2.01 -0.53 15.08
N GLY A 297 -2.55 0.57 14.55
CA GLY A 297 -3.98 0.77 14.38
C GLY A 297 -4.57 -0.10 13.28
N MET A 298 -3.88 -0.21 12.15
CA MET A 298 -4.35 -0.92 10.96
C MET A 298 -4.31 -2.44 11.07
N SER A 299 -3.41 -3.00 11.87
CA SER A 299 -3.25 -4.46 12.02
C SER A 299 -4.23 -5.10 13.02
N ARG A 300 -4.97 -4.28 13.79
CA ARG A 300 -6.01 -4.76 14.70
C ARG A 300 -7.14 -5.41 13.89
N ASP A 301 -7.48 -6.65 14.24
CA ASP A 301 -8.58 -7.43 13.65
C ASP A 301 -8.36 -7.90 12.19
N VAL A 302 -7.12 -7.89 11.71
CA VAL A 302 -6.75 -8.39 10.38
C VAL A 302 -6.54 -9.91 10.40
N VAL A 303 -7.20 -10.62 9.49
CA VAL A 303 -7.01 -12.06 9.27
C VAL A 303 -6.05 -12.26 8.10
N LEU A 304 -4.90 -12.89 8.35
CA LEU A 304 -3.97 -13.29 7.30
C LEU A 304 -4.40 -14.62 6.70
N GLU A 305 -4.43 -14.70 5.39
CA GLU A 305 -4.54 -15.98 4.70
C GLU A 305 -3.21 -16.75 4.87
N PRO A 306 -3.23 -18.04 5.21
CA PRO A 306 -2.01 -18.84 5.30
C PRO A 306 -1.28 -18.84 3.95
N GLN A 307 0.05 -18.74 3.96
CA GLN A 307 0.94 -18.89 2.78
C GLN A 307 1.15 -17.62 1.93
N SER A 308 1.44 -16.48 2.58
CA SER A 308 1.86 -15.28 1.86
C SER A 308 3.32 -15.39 1.37
N ALA A 309 3.68 -14.70 0.28
CA ALA A 309 5.09 -14.60 -0.17
C ALA A 309 6.03 -14.00 0.89
N LEU A 310 5.47 -13.26 1.86
CA LEU A 310 6.22 -12.69 2.97
C LEU A 310 6.51 -13.71 4.07
N ASP A 311 5.80 -14.83 4.13
CA ASP A 311 6.03 -15.89 5.12
C ASP A 311 7.45 -16.47 4.96
N ASP A 312 7.91 -16.59 3.71
CA ASP A 312 9.26 -17.05 3.40
C ASP A 312 10.33 -16.05 3.84
N VAL A 313 10.08 -14.75 3.64
CA VAL A 313 10.97 -13.70 4.10
C VAL A 313 11.03 -13.71 5.62
N HIS A 314 9.88 -13.77 6.29
CA HIS A 314 9.78 -13.90 7.75
C HIS A 314 10.59 -15.09 8.26
N ARG A 315 10.42 -16.27 7.64
CA ARG A 315 11.15 -17.48 8.02
C ARG A 315 12.65 -17.32 7.88
N GLN A 316 13.12 -16.72 6.78
CA GLN A 316 14.56 -16.51 6.56
C GLN A 316 15.15 -15.51 7.55
N VAL A 317 14.43 -14.42 7.86
CA VAL A 317 14.84 -13.43 8.86
C VAL A 317 14.92 -14.08 10.24
N ASN A 318 13.89 -14.82 10.65
CA ASN A 318 13.85 -15.51 11.93
C ASN A 318 14.96 -16.57 12.06
N ALA A 319 15.18 -17.38 11.02
CA ALA A 319 16.27 -18.34 10.99
C ALA A 319 17.65 -17.67 11.12
N TYR A 320 17.83 -16.50 10.50
CA TYR A 320 19.06 -15.72 10.65
C TYR A 320 19.24 -15.22 12.09
N CYS A 321 18.21 -14.64 12.70
CA CYS A 321 18.27 -14.13 14.08
C CYS A 321 18.47 -15.25 15.12
N ARG A 322 17.97 -16.46 14.85
CA ARG A 322 18.13 -17.63 15.75
C ARG A 322 19.55 -18.22 15.77
N LYS A 323 20.43 -17.86 14.83
CA LYS A 323 21.84 -18.29 14.86
C LYS A 323 22.48 -17.84 16.17
N ARG A 324 23.22 -18.74 16.84
CA ARG A 324 23.83 -18.47 18.15
C ARG A 324 24.59 -17.14 18.16
N TRP A 325 25.48 -16.94 17.19
CA TRP A 325 26.25 -15.70 17.06
C TRP A 325 25.38 -14.44 17.00
N ASN A 326 24.30 -14.46 16.22
CA ASN A 326 23.41 -13.30 16.05
C ASN A 326 22.58 -13.02 17.31
N ARG A 327 22.15 -14.08 18.02
CA ARG A 327 21.49 -13.95 19.32
C ARG A 327 22.43 -13.37 20.38
N TRP A 328 23.67 -13.85 20.44
CA TRP A 328 24.70 -13.29 21.33
C TRP A 328 25.01 -11.83 21.00
N ARG A 329 25.09 -11.48 19.71
CA ARG A 329 25.26 -10.11 19.25
C ARG A 329 24.10 -9.23 19.70
N ALA A 330 22.85 -9.67 19.51
CA ALA A 330 21.67 -8.93 19.92
C ALA A 330 21.72 -8.62 21.42
N ASN A 331 21.96 -9.64 22.26
CA ASN A 331 22.09 -9.45 23.70
C ASN A 331 23.22 -8.47 24.06
N LEU A 332 24.40 -8.59 23.43
CA LEU A 332 25.52 -7.69 23.69
C LEU A 332 25.18 -6.23 23.33
N VAL A 333 24.59 -6.00 22.16
CA VAL A 333 24.22 -4.66 21.70
C VAL A 333 23.15 -4.07 22.62
N HIS A 334 22.10 -4.84 22.90
CA HIS A 334 21.00 -4.42 23.75
C HIS A 334 21.44 -4.02 25.15
N THR A 335 22.31 -4.83 25.79
CA THR A 335 22.75 -4.59 27.17
C THR A 335 23.81 -3.51 27.29
N TYR A 336 24.78 -3.46 26.36
CA TYR A 336 25.97 -2.62 26.53
C TYR A 336 25.99 -1.37 25.65
N PHE A 337 25.31 -1.37 24.51
CA PHE A 337 25.38 -0.25 23.55
C PHE A 337 24.19 0.71 23.63
N LYS A 338 23.12 0.40 24.39
CA LYS A 338 22.02 1.34 24.64
C LYS A 338 22.37 2.46 25.63
N SER A 339 23.28 2.20 26.58
CA SER A 339 23.70 3.16 27.61
C SER A 339 25.18 3.53 27.46
N PRO A 340 25.53 4.82 27.40
CA PRO A 340 26.92 5.26 27.34
C PRO A 340 27.78 4.71 28.49
N TRP A 341 27.21 4.57 29.68
CA TRP A 341 27.89 4.05 30.86
C TRP A 341 28.16 2.54 30.75
N SER A 342 27.20 1.77 30.24
CA SER A 342 27.38 0.34 30.01
C SER A 342 28.46 0.08 28.96
N PHE A 343 28.51 0.90 27.91
CA PHE A 343 29.56 0.83 26.89
C PHE A 343 30.93 1.16 27.49
N LEU A 344 31.04 2.23 28.27
CA LEU A 344 32.29 2.63 28.90
C LEU A 344 32.79 1.57 29.90
N SER A 345 31.88 0.96 30.66
CA SER A 345 32.17 -0.14 31.57
C SER A 345 32.70 -1.37 30.81
N LEU A 346 32.05 -1.74 29.69
CA LEU A 346 32.53 -2.83 28.84
C LEU A 346 33.91 -2.52 28.25
N ALA A 347 34.14 -1.29 27.78
CA ALA A 347 35.43 -0.87 27.23
C ALA A 347 36.54 -0.93 28.27
N ALA A 348 36.28 -0.47 29.50
CA ALA A 348 37.21 -0.56 30.62
C ALA A 348 37.54 -2.02 30.96
N ALA A 349 36.53 -2.89 31.03
CA ALA A 349 36.71 -4.32 31.31
C ALA A 349 37.59 -5.01 30.24
N VAL A 350 37.34 -4.73 28.95
CA VAL A 350 38.15 -5.27 27.84
C VAL A 350 39.59 -4.75 27.89
N PHE A 351 39.78 -3.46 28.19
CA PHE A 351 41.10 -2.85 28.32
C PHE A 351 41.90 -3.47 29.47
N LEU A 352 41.28 -3.59 30.66
CA LEU A 352 41.90 -4.24 31.82
C LEU A 352 42.26 -5.70 31.53
N LEU A 353 41.37 -6.46 30.88
CA LEU A 353 41.64 -7.84 30.48
C LEU A 353 42.86 -7.92 29.55
N GLY A 354 42.94 -7.02 28.55
CA GLY A 354 44.09 -6.94 27.64
C GLY A 354 45.41 -6.66 28.38
N MET A 355 45.41 -5.72 29.34
CA MET A 355 46.57 -5.46 30.18
C MET A 355 46.96 -6.69 31.02
N THR A 356 45.98 -7.42 31.55
CA THR A 356 46.22 -8.61 32.38
C THR A 356 46.84 -9.75 31.56
N ILE A 357 46.35 -9.96 30.33
CA ILE A 357 46.93 -10.93 29.39
C ILE A 357 48.37 -10.54 29.07
N MET A 358 48.63 -9.27 28.75
CA MET A 358 49.97 -8.78 28.45
C MET A 358 50.92 -9.00 29.64
N GLN A 359 50.47 -8.66 30.85
CA GLN A 359 51.23 -8.91 32.08
C GLN A 359 51.54 -10.41 32.25
N THR A 360 50.56 -11.28 32.02
CA THR A 360 50.72 -12.74 32.13
C THR A 360 51.71 -13.28 31.09
N VAL A 361 51.73 -12.74 29.88
CA VAL A 361 52.70 -13.12 28.84
C VAL A 361 54.11 -12.73 29.26
N TYR A 362 54.32 -11.51 29.76
CA TYR A 362 55.63 -11.07 30.23
C TYR A 362 56.14 -11.89 31.42
N THR A 363 55.28 -12.21 32.40
CA THR A 363 55.67 -13.03 33.55
C THR A 363 56.05 -14.46 33.14
N VAL A 364 55.31 -15.07 32.21
CA VAL A 364 55.63 -16.41 31.70
C VAL A 364 56.93 -16.39 30.87
N LEU A 365 57.11 -15.40 30.00
CA LEU A 365 58.35 -15.27 29.21
C LEU A 365 59.59 -15.10 30.10
N GLN A 366 59.49 -14.27 31.13
CA GLN A 366 60.56 -14.08 32.11
C GLN A 366 60.91 -15.40 32.82
N PHE A 367 59.89 -16.17 33.24
CA PHE A 367 60.10 -17.47 33.87
C PHE A 367 60.87 -18.46 32.99
N TYR A 368 60.63 -18.49 31.68
CA TYR A 368 61.36 -19.37 30.75
C TYR A 368 62.75 -18.85 30.37
N GLN A 369 62.97 -17.54 30.38
CA GLN A 369 64.31 -16.96 30.21
C GLN A 369 65.22 -17.29 31.40
N ASP A 370 64.69 -17.17 32.63
CA ASP A 370 65.45 -17.48 33.84
C ASP A 370 65.73 -19.00 33.99
N ALA A 371 64.94 -19.87 33.35
CA ALA A 371 65.15 -21.32 33.36
C ALA A 371 66.14 -21.84 32.30
N THR A 372 66.59 -20.98 31.37
CA THR A 372 67.55 -21.34 30.29
C THR A 372 68.95 -20.76 30.49
N THR A 373 69.15 -19.96 31.54
CA THR A 373 70.45 -19.59 32.13
C THR A 373 70.76 -20.50 33.31
#